data_AF-A0A5B7G6N9-F1
#
_entry.id   AF-A0A5B7G6N9-F1
#
_cell.length_a   1.000
_cell.length_b   1.000
_cell.length_c   1.000
_cell.angle_alpha   90.00
_cell.angle_beta   90.00
_cell.angle_gamma   90.00
#
_symmetry.space_group_name_H-M   'P 1'
#
loop_
_entity.id
_entity.type
_entity.pdbx_description
1 polymer ?
#
loop_
_entity_poly.entity_id
_entity_poly.type
_entity_poly.pdbx_seq_one_letter_code
_entity_poly.pdbx_strand_id
1 'polypeptide(L)'
;MPFSFKRQVFEVAMNGTLLYSTETWLTNDTKRLKAQYNAPVRSLLGVRHNTSIDLCLVEAGTYPVEDKIVKRRVDFLKTKLQIENSNKPLYQIYELCRQANTPVFLPLSLRKKKYYNDYYY
;
A
#
# COMPACT_ATOMS: atom_id res chain seq x y z
N MET A 1 -27.13 -9.50 3.17
CA MET A 1 -25.79 -10.06 3.47
C MET A 1 -25.14 -9.25 4.59
N PRO A 2 -24.67 -9.90 5.67
CA PRO A 2 -23.98 -9.22 6.77
C PRO A 2 -22.73 -8.46 6.29
N PHE A 3 -22.40 -7.36 6.96
CA PHE A 3 -21.27 -6.51 6.61
C PHE A 3 -19.94 -7.26 6.62
N SER A 4 -19.74 -8.16 7.59
CA SER A 4 -18.53 -8.99 7.72
C SER A 4 -18.18 -9.75 6.45
N PHE A 5 -19.16 -10.40 5.81
CA PHE A 5 -18.94 -11.13 4.56
C PHE A 5 -18.61 -10.21 3.39
N LYS A 6 -19.33 -9.09 3.25
CA LYS A 6 -19.04 -8.11 2.20
C LYS A 6 -17.63 -7.54 2.34
N ARG A 7 -17.20 -7.27 3.58
CA ARG A 7 -15.86 -6.77 3.88
C ARG A 7 -14.79 -7.80 3.53
N GLN A 8 -14.98 -9.07 3.86
CA GLN A 8 -14.03 -10.12 3.50
C GLN A 8 -13.88 -10.26 1.98
N VAL A 9 -15.00 -10.32 1.25
CA VAL A 9 -14.98 -10.40 -0.23
C VAL A 9 -14.28 -9.18 -0.82
N PHE A 10 -14.58 -7.99 -0.29
CA PHE A 10 -13.92 -6.74 -0.68
C PHE A 10 -12.41 -6.82 -0.44
N GLU A 11 -11.98 -7.22 0.76
CA GLU A 11 -10.55 -7.32 1.10
C GLU A 11 -9.82 -8.31 0.19
N VAL A 12 -10.40 -9.48 -0.08
CA VAL A 12 -9.81 -10.48 -0.98
C VAL A 12 -9.73 -9.96 -2.42
N ALA A 13 -10.80 -9.37 -2.95
CA ALA A 13 -10.83 -8.83 -4.30
C ALA A 13 -9.83 -7.66 -4.48
N MET A 14 -9.78 -6.73 -3.52
CA MET A 14 -8.83 -5.62 -3.56
C MET A 14 -7.38 -6.12 -3.44
N ASN A 15 -7.13 -7.08 -2.54
CA ASN A 15 -5.80 -7.64 -2.33
C ASN A 15 -5.31 -8.44 -3.54
N GLY A 16 -6.18 -9.25 -4.14
CA GLY A 16 -5.84 -10.12 -5.27
C GLY A 16 -5.77 -9.41 -6.61
N THR A 17 -6.65 -8.46 -6.87
CA THR A 17 -6.75 -7.82 -8.21
C THR A 17 -6.04 -6.48 -8.26
N LEU A 18 -6.22 -5.62 -7.25
CA LEU A 18 -5.75 -4.23 -7.32
C LEU A 18 -4.38 -4.04 -6.68
N LEU A 19 -4.07 -4.76 -5.59
CA LEU A 19 -2.85 -4.54 -4.84
C LEU A 19 -1.73 -5.53 -5.16
N TYR A 20 -2.00 -6.66 -5.82
CA TYR A 20 -1.01 -7.68 -6.12
C TYR A 20 0.20 -7.16 -6.92
N SER A 21 -0.04 -6.30 -7.91
CA SER A 21 1.06 -5.72 -8.72
C SER A 21 1.72 -4.50 -8.08
N THR A 22 1.08 -3.86 -7.10
CA THR A 22 1.55 -2.58 -6.53
C THR A 22 2.85 -2.69 -5.74
N GLU A 23 3.21 -3.92 -5.35
CA GLU A 23 4.38 -4.26 -4.56
C GLU A 23 5.69 -4.06 -5.34
N THR A 24 5.63 -4.21 -6.67
CA THR A 24 6.77 -4.02 -7.58
C THR A 24 6.83 -2.62 -8.18
N TRP A 25 5.79 -1.81 -7.99
CA TRP A 25 5.73 -0.47 -8.55
C TRP A 25 6.72 0.43 -7.83
N LEU A 26 7.67 0.99 -8.58
CA LEU A 26 8.57 2.03 -8.08
C LEU A 26 8.04 3.42 -8.45
N THR A 27 6.75 3.64 -8.24
CA THR A 27 6.08 4.94 -8.48
C THR A 27 5.14 5.28 -7.33
N ASN A 28 4.88 6.57 -7.13
CA ASN A 28 3.92 7.08 -6.15
C ASN A 28 2.63 7.59 -6.80
N ASP A 29 2.48 7.48 -8.13
CA ASP A 29 1.22 7.87 -8.76
C ASP A 29 0.14 6.82 -8.53
N THR A 30 -0.69 7.06 -7.51
CA THR A 30 -1.78 6.19 -7.09
C THR A 30 -3.16 6.81 -7.36
N LYS A 31 -3.23 7.94 -8.09
CA LYS A 31 -4.48 8.72 -8.24
C LYS A 31 -5.63 7.88 -8.82
N ARG A 32 -5.35 7.12 -9.87
CA ARG A 32 -6.35 6.25 -10.53
C ARG A 32 -6.79 5.11 -9.60
N LEU A 33 -5.84 4.52 -8.90
CA LEU A 33 -6.08 3.44 -7.96
C LEU A 33 -6.89 3.91 -6.74
N LYS A 34 -6.66 5.13 -6.27
CA LYS A 34 -7.43 5.76 -5.19
C LYS A 34 -8.90 5.88 -5.55
N ALA A 35 -9.22 6.32 -6.76
CA ALA A 35 -10.61 6.39 -7.22
C ALA A 35 -11.27 4.99 -7.25
N GLN A 36 -10.55 3.99 -7.79
CA GLN A 36 -11.01 2.61 -7.88
C GLN A 36 -11.14 1.92 -6.52
N TYR A 37 -10.39 2.35 -5.50
CA TYR A 37 -10.51 1.84 -4.14
C TYR A 37 -11.62 2.55 -3.35
N ASN A 38 -11.73 3.87 -3.47
CA ASN A 38 -12.68 4.66 -2.68
C ASN A 38 -14.14 4.42 -3.07
N ALA A 39 -14.43 4.19 -4.35
CA ALA A 39 -15.78 3.90 -4.83
C ALA A 39 -16.40 2.63 -4.18
N PRO A 40 -15.71 1.46 -4.20
CA PRO A 40 -16.24 0.26 -3.56
C PRO A 40 -16.24 0.34 -2.02
N VAL A 41 -15.35 1.11 -1.37
CA VAL A 41 -15.47 1.37 0.09
C VAL A 41 -16.78 2.06 0.42
N ARG A 42 -17.17 3.09 -0.35
CA ARG A 42 -18.48 3.75 -0.16
C ARG A 42 -19.63 2.81 -0.46
N SER A 43 -19.52 2.00 -1.51
CA SER A 43 -20.52 0.97 -1.85
C SER A 43 -20.65 -0.11 -0.76
N LEU A 44 -19.55 -0.46 -0.09
CA LEU A 44 -19.51 -1.44 0.99
C LEU A 44 -20.33 -0.97 2.19
N LEU A 45 -20.25 0.33 2.50
CA LEU A 45 -21.00 1.00 3.57
C LEU A 45 -22.42 1.44 3.15
N GLY A 46 -22.76 1.37 1.86
CA GLY A 46 -24.06 1.80 1.35
C GLY A 46 -24.29 3.31 1.40
N VAL A 47 -23.21 4.11 1.38
CA VAL A 47 -23.28 5.57 1.48
C VAL A 47 -23.24 6.25 0.10
N ARG A 48 -23.69 7.51 0.04
CA ARG A 48 -23.66 8.31 -1.19
C ARG A 48 -22.23 8.62 -1.63
N HIS A 49 -22.02 8.84 -2.93
CA HIS A 49 -20.69 9.11 -3.50
C HIS A 49 -20.03 10.39 -2.97
N ASN A 50 -20.81 11.39 -2.56
CA ASN A 50 -20.33 12.65 -2.00
C ASN A 50 -19.92 12.55 -0.51
N THR A 51 -20.17 11.40 0.13
CA THR A 51 -19.78 11.19 1.54
C THR A 51 -18.26 11.24 1.68
N SER A 52 -17.80 11.91 2.74
CA SER A 52 -16.39 12.02 3.07
C SER A 52 -15.74 10.64 3.14
N ILE A 53 -14.66 10.45 2.37
CA ILE A 53 -13.98 9.16 2.31
C ILE A 53 -13.27 8.83 3.63
N ASP A 54 -12.77 9.84 4.34
CA ASP A 54 -12.01 9.62 5.58
C ASP A 54 -12.90 8.96 6.64
N LEU A 55 -14.14 9.43 6.77
CA LEU A 55 -15.14 8.80 7.64
C LEU A 55 -15.49 7.39 7.17
N CYS A 56 -15.64 7.19 5.86
CA CYS A 56 -15.91 5.86 5.30
C CYS A 56 -14.76 4.87 5.57
N LEU A 57 -13.50 5.31 5.55
CA LEU A 57 -12.35 4.45 5.82
C LEU A 57 -12.31 4.03 7.29
N VAL A 58 -12.60 4.97 8.20
CA VAL A 58 -12.70 4.70 9.64
C VAL A 58 -13.81 3.71 9.94
N GLU A 59 -15.03 3.96 9.44
CA GLU A 59 -16.19 3.09 9.65
C GLU A 59 -16.01 1.69 9.02
N ALA A 60 -15.36 1.62 7.85
CA ALA A 60 -15.02 0.33 7.24
C ALA A 60 -13.85 -0.38 7.94
N GLY A 61 -13.18 0.26 8.90
CA GLY A 61 -12.04 -0.28 9.63
C GLY A 61 -10.85 -0.55 8.72
N THR A 62 -10.59 0.32 7.75
CA THR A 62 -9.57 0.15 6.71
C THR A 62 -8.73 1.41 6.51
N TYR A 63 -7.53 1.25 5.95
CA TYR A 63 -6.59 2.34 5.68
C TYR A 63 -6.75 2.91 4.26
N PRO A 64 -6.26 4.14 4.02
CA PRO A 64 -6.05 4.67 2.67
C PRO A 64 -5.27 3.70 1.79
N VAL A 65 -5.54 3.71 0.49
CA VAL A 65 -4.91 2.76 -0.44
C VAL A 65 -3.40 2.97 -0.53
N GLU A 66 -2.96 4.21 -0.40
CA GLU A 66 -1.57 4.61 -0.44
C GLU A 66 -0.76 3.95 0.68
N ASP A 67 -1.31 3.92 1.89
CA ASP A 67 -0.67 3.28 3.04
C ASP A 67 -0.55 1.77 2.87
N LYS A 68 -1.56 1.14 2.25
CA LYS A 68 -1.56 -0.29 1.93
C LYS A 68 -0.49 -0.63 0.91
N ILE A 69 -0.37 0.18 -0.16
CA ILE A 69 0.64 0.01 -1.20
C ILE A 69 2.04 0.15 -0.60
N VAL A 70 2.27 1.21 0.18
CA VAL A 70 3.57 1.44 0.83
C VAL A 70 3.91 0.27 1.75
N LYS A 71 2.97 -0.20 2.58
CA LYS A 71 3.20 -1.36 3.46
C LYS A 71 3.59 -2.60 2.68
N ARG A 72 2.82 -2.97 1.65
CA ARG A 72 3.11 -4.16 0.84
C ARG A 72 4.44 -4.05 0.09
N ARG A 73 4.74 -2.90 -0.50
CA ARG A 73 6.02 -2.64 -1.17
C ARG A 73 7.19 -2.81 -0.19
N VAL A 74 7.07 -2.28 1.02
CA VAL A 74 8.09 -2.45 2.07
C VAL A 74 8.28 -3.93 2.39
N ASP A 75 7.20 -4.67 2.63
CA ASP A 75 7.24 -6.08 3.02
C ASP A 75 7.83 -6.95 1.89
N PHE A 76 7.45 -6.68 0.64
CA PHE A 76 7.99 -7.32 -0.55
C PHE A 76 9.48 -7.04 -0.73
N LEU A 77 9.88 -5.76 -0.69
CA LEU A 77 11.28 -5.37 -0.87
C LEU A 77 12.16 -5.89 0.27
N LYS A 78 11.70 -5.85 1.53
CA LYS A 78 12.43 -6.47 2.65
C LYS A 78 12.68 -7.95 2.39
N THR A 79 11.64 -8.67 2.01
CA THR A 79 11.73 -10.11 1.74
C THR A 79 12.67 -10.39 0.57
N LYS A 80 12.49 -9.70 -0.57
CA LYS A 80 13.28 -9.95 -1.78
C LYS A 80 14.71 -9.46 -1.69
N LEU A 81 14.96 -8.30 -1.08
CA LEU A 81 16.31 -7.76 -0.91
C LEU A 81 17.12 -8.51 0.16
N GLN A 82 16.49 -9.12 1.17
CA GLN A 82 17.19 -9.97 2.14
C GLN A 82 17.59 -11.34 1.56
N ILE A 83 16.86 -11.83 0.57
CA ILE A 83 17.05 -13.17 0.00
C ILE A 83 18.00 -13.16 -1.21
N GLU A 84 18.27 -12.02 -1.84
CA GLU A 84 18.84 -11.98 -3.19
C GLU A 84 20.21 -11.28 -3.32
N ASN A 85 21.12 -11.92 -4.07
CA ASN A 85 22.44 -11.38 -4.47
C ASN A 85 22.33 -10.09 -5.32
N SER A 86 23.33 -9.21 -5.21
CA SER A 86 23.40 -7.86 -5.83
C SER A 86 23.27 -7.79 -7.36
N ASN A 87 23.28 -8.92 -8.07
CA ASN A 87 23.26 -8.99 -9.55
C ASN A 87 21.86 -9.09 -10.18
N LYS A 88 20.78 -9.08 -9.40
CA LYS A 88 19.42 -9.15 -9.95
C LYS A 88 18.89 -7.77 -10.38
N PRO A 89 18.08 -7.71 -11.45
CA PRO A 89 17.59 -6.44 -12.02
C PRO A 89 16.78 -5.61 -11.01
N LEU A 90 16.00 -6.25 -10.12
CA LEU A 90 15.26 -5.52 -9.09
C LEU A 90 16.19 -4.78 -8.11
N TYR A 91 17.30 -5.40 -7.71
CA TYR A 91 18.29 -4.79 -6.83
C TYR A 91 18.98 -3.60 -7.52
N GLN A 92 19.35 -3.77 -8.80
CA GLN A 92 19.96 -2.70 -9.60
C GLN A 92 19.02 -1.50 -9.76
N ILE A 93 17.75 -1.75 -10.09
CA ILE A 93 16.75 -0.68 -10.23
C ILE A 93 16.51 0.00 -8.87
N TYR A 94 16.48 -0.75 -7.78
CA TYR A 94 16.37 -0.20 -6.42
C TYR A 94 17.55 0.71 -6.06
N GLU A 95 18.78 0.28 -6.37
CA GLU A 95 19.99 1.08 -6.16
C GLU A 95 20.01 2.35 -7.04
N LEU A 96 19.57 2.25 -8.29
CA LEU A 96 19.39 3.43 -9.16
C LEU A 96 18.37 4.41 -8.58
N CYS A 97 17.24 3.92 -8.05
CA CYS A 97 16.24 4.74 -7.39
C CYS A 97 16.79 5.41 -6.11
N ARG A 98 17.64 4.70 -5.37
CA ARG A 98 18.35 5.23 -4.19
C ARG A 98 19.30 6.35 -4.58
N GLN A 99 20.14 6.14 -5.59
CA GLN A 99 21.12 7.12 -6.06
C GLN A 99 20.43 8.38 -6.62
N ALA A 100 19.33 8.20 -7.36
CA ALA A 100 18.55 9.30 -7.91
C ALA A 100 17.63 9.99 -6.87
N ASN A 101 17.67 9.55 -5.60
CA ASN A 101 16.84 10.06 -4.50
C ASN A 101 15.35 10.20 -4.89
N THR A 102 14.80 9.20 -5.57
CA THR A 102 13.43 9.29 -6.07
C THR A 102 12.45 9.30 -4.89
N PRO A 103 11.29 9.98 -5.02
CA PRO A 103 10.27 10.06 -3.98
C PRO A 103 9.70 8.68 -3.56
N VAL A 104 10.05 7.62 -4.28
CA VAL A 104 9.66 6.24 -4.05
C VAL A 104 10.58 5.57 -3.03
N PHE A 105 11.87 5.94 -3.01
CA PHE A 105 12.87 5.47 -2.05
C PHE A 105 12.73 6.14 -0.67
N LEU A 106 12.35 7.41 -0.65
CA LEU A 106 12.17 8.20 0.59
C LEU A 106 11.18 7.55 1.60
N PRO A 107 9.96 7.12 1.23
CA PRO A 107 9.01 6.45 2.11
C PRO A 107 9.55 5.18 2.78
N LEU A 108 10.41 4.43 2.08
CA LEU A 108 11.06 3.22 2.59
C LEU A 108 12.13 3.57 3.64
N SER A 109 12.95 4.58 3.37
CA SER A 109 14.00 5.06 4.28
C SER A 109 13.44 5.72 5.56
N LEU A 110 12.33 6.47 5.45
CA LEU A 110 11.69 7.15 6.56
C LEU A 110 10.99 6.17 7.52
N ARG A 111 10.46 5.04 7.03
CA ARG A 111 9.92 3.98 7.91
C ARG A 111 11.00 3.18 8.62
N LYS A 112 12.22 3.06 8.11
CA LYS A 112 13.35 2.47 8.86
C LYS A 112 13.60 3.21 10.18
N LYS A 113 13.49 4.56 10.18
CA LYS A 113 13.66 5.38 11.40
C LYS A 113 12.55 5.16 12.44
N LYS A 114 11.30 4.94 12.01
CA LYS A 114 10.17 4.77 12.93
C LYS A 114 10.29 3.49 13.76
N TYR A 115 10.69 2.37 13.15
CA TYR A 115 10.89 1.10 13.85
C TYR A 115 12.17 1.03 14.70
N TYR A 116 13.14 1.95 14.58
CA TYR A 116 14.31 1.99 15.47
C TYR A 116 14.06 2.79 16.76
N ASN A 117 13.04 3.65 16.77
CA ASN A 117 12.68 4.44 17.95
C ASN A 117 11.60 3.79 18.83
N ASP A 118 10.87 2.79 18.32
CA ASP A 118 9.81 2.10 19.08
C ASP A 118 10.33 0.87 19.88
N TYR A 119 11.66 0.66 19.97
CA TYR A 119 12.30 -0.39 20.79
C TYR A 119 13.18 0.14 21.93
N TYR A 120 13.13 1.43 22.21
CA TYR A 120 13.75 2.02 23.39
C TYR A 120 12.75 2.98 24.02
N TYR A 121 11.81 2.45 24.80
CA TYR A 121 11.24 3.01 26.04
C TYR A 121 10.25 2.00 26.62
#